data_AF-A0A7C3KCF9-F1
#
_entry.id   AF-A0A7C3KCF9-F1
#
_cell.length_a   1.000
_cell.length_b   1.000
_cell.length_c   1.000
_cell.angle_alpha   90.00
_cell.angle_beta   90.00
_cell.angle_gamma   90.00
#
_symmetry.space_group_name_H-M   'P 1'
#
loop_
_entity.id
_entity.type
_entity.pdbx_description
1 polymer ?
#
loop_
_entity_poly.entity_id
_entity_poly.type
_entity_poly.pdbx_seq_one_letter_code
_entity_poly.pdbx_strand_id
1 'polypeptide(L)'
;MAEILTEQQLMAEALQLARYMTQADASTKPERLQKRQQRLRDIRQALQAVTHPICRESLAIAQIPIAVRQAFVQSVVLLSRYQMLGGDRWSGTLASPTLSQYEARQALMKWQTLEQITALCQAFELDAQVPTQLHSELVEIDHRIARQRQIMQIVLAELQPDYAPTKLQALFQVLFGVSFPAAAIACLHTESQLYFCLDVEGDALRDRALWDALSPGEQAAIHTFLKQQGAFSFEKFGRFPVFGGCDPAEIDREWSEAIATQAQASVSDVLKTLSCSVSIVPTQKAEAFLVHDIWGHHWQWLLTQFESDYAILTTCDEPLRMAETAYLRDGPLTCGELFQVVGDRVHLDATKARLFFHGEVQQRLGLMFTHLLGEMIADVAEFKFIWDHPLAADLLPSSSIFKASPTKLDLSLADIDFLFLKVLRPLLELNLSVLHDSALETELLSAWAQAGVTIDSLELRTSLKGAIAQLYQLWLEEYNSLYLPTLSGKPGIFTEIVRNLLQLHNVVDQLYTDATLASDQQVPFQDLLLLFIATYCSSDCYAEFWTVDNALADYFLPCWYQLTLL
;
A
#
# COMPACT_ATOMS: atom_id res chain seq x y z
N MET A 1 3.23 44.41 -3.07
CA MET A 1 2.81 43.54 -1.96
C MET A 1 2.56 42.18 -2.56
N ALA A 2 3.30 41.14 -2.12
CA ALA A 2 3.06 39.79 -2.62
C ALA A 2 1.69 39.32 -2.10
N GLU A 3 0.86 38.78 -2.99
CA GLU A 3 -0.42 38.19 -2.64
C GLU A 3 -0.16 36.96 -1.76
N ILE A 4 -0.74 36.92 -0.56
CA ILE A 4 -0.65 35.77 0.33
C ILE A 4 -1.61 34.72 -0.24
N LEU A 5 -1.05 33.63 -0.77
CA LEU A 5 -1.85 32.52 -1.27
C LEU A 5 -2.62 31.86 -0.13
N THR A 6 -3.85 31.42 -0.40
CA THR A 6 -4.63 30.61 0.54
C THR A 6 -4.05 29.19 0.63
N GLU A 7 -4.39 28.47 1.71
CA GLU A 7 -4.02 27.05 1.89
C GLU A 7 -4.36 26.21 0.66
N GLN A 8 -5.59 26.35 0.16
CA GLN A 8 -6.05 25.61 -1.02
C GLN A 8 -5.25 25.96 -2.28
N GLN A 9 -4.86 27.23 -2.46
CA GLN A 9 -4.01 27.63 -3.59
C GLN A 9 -2.59 27.05 -3.48
N LEU A 10 -2.04 26.99 -2.26
CA LEU A 10 -0.75 26.37 -1.99
C LEU A 10 -0.78 24.85 -2.28
N MET A 11 -1.82 24.14 -1.81
CA MET A 11 -1.99 22.71 -2.13
C MET A 11 -2.15 22.48 -3.64
N ALA A 12 -2.93 23.32 -4.32
CA ALA A 12 -3.10 23.24 -5.78
C ALA A 12 -1.77 23.40 -6.53
N GLU A 13 -0.96 24.39 -6.14
CA GLU A 13 0.36 24.59 -6.72
C GLU A 13 1.32 23.43 -6.40
N ALA A 14 1.28 22.90 -5.17
CA ALA A 14 2.09 21.75 -4.77
C ALA A 14 1.80 20.51 -5.64
N LEU A 15 0.52 20.19 -5.84
CA LEU A 15 0.09 19.06 -6.68
C LEU A 15 0.53 19.24 -8.14
N GLN A 16 0.42 20.45 -8.70
CA GLN A 16 0.88 20.73 -10.06
C GLN A 16 2.39 20.59 -10.20
N LEU A 17 3.15 21.04 -9.20
CA LEU A 17 4.60 20.89 -9.18
C LEU A 17 5.01 19.42 -9.05
N ALA A 18 4.35 18.64 -8.18
CA ALA A 18 4.55 17.20 -8.05
C ALA A 18 4.32 16.47 -9.38
N ARG A 19 3.16 16.67 -10.01
CA ARG A 19 2.84 16.12 -11.35
C ARG A 19 3.92 16.44 -12.38
N TYR A 20 4.39 17.69 -12.40
CA TYR A 20 5.42 18.10 -13.34
C TYR A 20 6.75 17.37 -13.10
N MET A 21 7.14 17.19 -11.83
CA MET A 21 8.39 16.51 -11.49
C MET A 21 8.34 15.04 -11.91
N THR A 22 7.21 14.36 -11.73
CA THR A 22 7.01 12.97 -12.18
C THR A 22 7.08 12.83 -13.70
N GLN A 23 6.66 13.87 -14.44
CA GLN A 23 6.66 13.89 -15.92
C GLN A 23 7.93 14.48 -16.52
N ALA A 24 8.85 15.02 -15.71
CA ALA A 24 10.05 15.66 -16.22
C ALA A 24 11.00 14.62 -16.84
N ASP A 25 11.33 14.81 -18.12
CA ASP A 25 12.27 13.97 -18.85
C ASP A 25 13.68 14.59 -18.93
N ALA A 26 14.62 13.87 -19.55
CA ALA A 26 15.99 14.32 -19.76
C ALA A 26 16.11 15.61 -20.61
N SER A 27 15.04 16.03 -21.30
CA SER A 27 15.01 17.27 -22.07
C SER A 27 14.71 18.51 -21.22
N THR A 28 14.27 18.30 -19.98
CA THR A 28 13.93 19.38 -19.05
C THR A 28 15.18 20.13 -18.60
N LYS A 29 15.21 21.44 -18.82
CA LYS A 29 16.34 22.31 -18.41
C LYS A 29 16.58 22.21 -16.88
N PRO A 30 17.80 21.86 -16.42
CA PRO A 30 18.11 21.69 -14.99
C PRO A 30 17.73 22.88 -14.11
N GLU A 31 17.98 24.10 -14.59
CA GLU A 31 17.64 25.34 -13.86
C GLU A 31 16.14 25.48 -13.57
N ARG A 32 15.29 25.05 -14.51
CA ARG A 32 13.83 25.10 -14.34
C ARG A 32 13.37 24.06 -13.33
N LEU A 33 13.96 22.87 -13.36
CA LEU A 33 13.69 21.81 -12.40
C LEU A 33 14.08 22.28 -10.99
N GLN A 34 15.30 22.79 -10.82
CA GLN A 34 15.77 23.30 -9.54
C GLN A 34 14.88 24.42 -8.97
N LYS A 35 14.45 25.37 -9.81
CA LYS A 35 13.53 26.45 -9.39
C LYS A 35 12.19 25.90 -8.89
N ARG A 36 11.65 24.86 -9.55
CA ARG A 36 10.38 24.23 -9.18
C ARG A 36 10.50 23.41 -7.90
N GLN A 37 11.59 22.66 -7.75
CA GLN A 37 11.91 21.95 -6.51
C GLN A 37 12.02 22.93 -5.34
N GLN A 38 12.71 24.07 -5.53
CA GLN A 38 12.79 25.10 -4.50
C GLN A 38 11.40 25.66 -4.15
N ARG A 39 10.59 25.98 -5.17
CA ARG A 39 9.23 26.47 -4.95
C ARG A 39 8.38 25.47 -4.16
N LEU A 40 8.49 24.19 -4.46
CA LEU A 40 7.75 23.15 -3.74
C LEU A 40 8.21 23.04 -2.27
N ARG A 41 9.50 23.23 -1.98
CA ARG A 41 10.00 23.34 -0.59
C ARG A 41 9.43 24.53 0.15
N ASP A 42 9.38 25.70 -0.51
CA ASP A 42 8.80 26.91 0.08
C ASP A 42 7.30 26.71 0.40
N ILE A 43 6.58 26.04 -0.50
CA ILE A 43 5.15 25.70 -0.29
C ILE A 43 4.99 24.71 0.86
N ARG A 44 5.80 23.65 0.93
CA ARG A 44 5.78 22.68 2.04
C ARG A 44 5.95 23.39 3.38
N GLN A 45 6.90 24.31 3.48
CA GLN A 45 7.13 25.09 4.69
C GLN A 45 5.91 25.94 5.07
N ALA A 46 5.27 26.58 4.09
CA ALA A 46 4.03 27.34 4.35
C ALA A 46 2.88 26.42 4.81
N LEU A 47 2.81 25.20 4.28
CA LEU A 47 1.78 24.20 4.61
C LEU A 47 2.06 23.44 5.92
N GLN A 48 3.20 23.60 6.58
CA GLN A 48 3.47 23.00 7.90
C GLN A 48 2.49 23.49 8.98
N ALA A 49 1.95 24.70 8.82
CA ALA A 49 0.93 25.24 9.73
C ALA A 49 -0.42 24.49 9.62
N VAL A 50 -0.63 23.73 8.55
CA VAL A 50 -1.83 22.91 8.32
C VAL A 50 -1.63 21.56 9.01
N THR A 51 -1.54 21.57 10.33
CA THR A 51 -1.32 20.38 11.16
C THR A 51 -2.31 20.35 12.31
N HIS A 52 -2.68 19.15 12.76
CA HIS A 52 -3.40 19.00 14.01
C HIS A 52 -2.45 19.30 15.17
N PRO A 53 -2.83 20.18 16.12
CA PRO A 53 -2.02 20.42 17.30
C PRO A 53 -1.81 19.12 18.08
N ILE A 54 -0.55 18.74 18.30
CA ILE A 54 -0.24 17.54 19.07
C ILE A 54 -0.55 17.77 20.55
N CYS A 55 -1.41 16.93 21.11
CA CYS A 55 -1.70 16.85 22.53
C CYS A 55 -0.46 16.33 23.28
N ARG A 56 0.18 17.19 24.07
CA ARG A 56 1.35 16.85 24.90
C ARG A 56 1.01 16.63 26.37
N GLU A 57 -0.26 16.77 26.73
CA GLU A 57 -0.72 16.57 28.10
C GLU A 57 -1.04 15.09 28.33
N SER A 58 -0.81 14.58 29.54
CA SER A 58 -1.31 13.26 29.92
C SER A 58 -2.84 13.29 30.02
N LEU A 59 -3.51 12.29 29.43
CA LEU A 59 -4.95 12.11 29.54
C LEU A 59 -5.26 10.94 30.46
N ALA A 60 -6.42 10.98 31.13
CA ALA A 60 -6.92 9.80 31.82
C ALA A 60 -7.30 8.73 30.79
N ILE A 61 -7.03 7.45 31.08
CA ILE A 61 -7.28 6.35 30.13
C ILE A 61 -8.75 6.30 29.66
N ALA A 62 -9.70 6.59 30.55
CA ALA A 62 -11.12 6.69 30.22
C ALA A 62 -11.48 7.79 29.20
N GLN A 63 -10.60 8.78 28.98
CA GLN A 63 -10.78 9.83 27.96
C GLN A 63 -10.27 9.43 26.58
N ILE A 64 -9.47 8.35 26.49
CA ILE A 64 -8.93 7.87 25.23
C ILE A 64 -9.93 6.89 24.60
N PRO A 65 -10.31 7.06 23.32
CA PRO A 65 -11.21 6.15 22.64
C PRO A 65 -10.76 4.69 22.73
N ILE A 66 -11.71 3.75 22.89
CA ILE A 66 -11.40 2.32 23.03
C ILE A 66 -10.59 1.80 21.83
N ALA A 67 -10.99 2.14 20.60
CA ALA A 67 -10.30 1.74 19.38
C ALA A 67 -8.83 2.19 19.37
N VAL A 68 -8.56 3.43 19.80
CA VAL A 68 -7.19 3.97 19.92
C VAL A 68 -6.38 3.20 20.97
N ARG A 69 -6.97 2.91 22.13
CA ARG A 69 -6.31 2.12 23.19
C ARG A 69 -6.00 0.69 22.73
N GLN A 70 -6.94 0.05 22.03
CA GLN A 70 -6.77 -1.28 21.46
C GLN A 70 -5.63 -1.29 20.43
N ALA A 71 -5.66 -0.38 19.46
CA ALA A 71 -4.61 -0.26 18.45
C ALA A 71 -3.24 -0.03 19.12
N PHE A 72 -3.14 0.92 20.05
CA PHE A 72 -1.88 1.20 20.75
C PHE A 72 -1.33 -0.02 21.52
N VAL A 73 -2.17 -0.72 22.27
CA VAL A 73 -1.76 -1.94 22.99
C VAL A 73 -1.32 -3.03 22.01
N GLN A 74 -2.02 -3.21 20.90
CA GLN A 74 -1.63 -4.14 19.84
C GLN A 74 -0.26 -3.78 19.27
N SER A 75 0.00 -2.49 18.96
CA SER A 75 1.30 -2.02 18.48
C SER A 75 2.44 -2.33 19.45
N VAL A 76 2.22 -2.12 20.76
CA VAL A 76 3.22 -2.42 21.81
C VAL A 76 3.57 -3.90 21.84
N VAL A 77 2.58 -4.77 21.72
CA VAL A 77 2.77 -6.23 21.72
C VAL A 77 3.50 -6.70 20.44
N LEU A 78 3.15 -6.14 19.28
CA LEU A 78 3.77 -6.44 17.99
C LEU A 78 5.22 -5.97 17.86
N LEU A 79 5.64 -5.00 18.67
CA LEU A 79 6.99 -4.43 18.62
C LEU A 79 8.10 -5.47 18.78
N SER A 80 7.84 -6.52 19.56
CA SER A 80 8.78 -7.62 19.75
C SER A 80 9.03 -8.44 18.48
N ARG A 81 8.09 -8.44 17.53
CA ARG A 81 8.17 -9.18 16.25
C ARG A 81 8.64 -8.29 15.12
N TYR A 82 8.33 -6.99 15.16
CA TYR A 82 8.86 -5.99 14.22
C TYR A 82 10.38 -6.11 14.04
N GLN A 83 11.12 -6.23 15.14
CA GLN A 83 12.57 -6.38 15.12
C GLN A 83 13.05 -7.70 14.53
N MET A 84 12.23 -8.75 14.61
CA MET A 84 12.58 -10.06 14.05
C MET A 84 12.45 -10.09 12.52
N LEU A 85 11.71 -9.15 11.94
CA LEU A 85 11.42 -9.11 10.50
C LEU A 85 12.38 -8.22 9.72
N GLY A 86 13.31 -7.59 10.42
CA GLY A 86 14.34 -6.78 9.82
C GLY A 86 15.28 -7.56 8.89
N GLY A 87 15.82 -6.86 7.89
CA GLY A 87 16.90 -7.32 7.03
C GLY A 87 18.28 -7.35 7.69
N ASP A 88 18.37 -7.51 9.02
CA ASP A 88 19.62 -7.49 9.80
C ASP A 88 20.66 -8.51 9.29
N ARG A 89 20.18 -9.56 8.64
CA ARG A 89 20.98 -10.56 7.96
C ARG A 89 20.61 -10.57 6.49
N TRP A 90 21.52 -10.08 5.67
CA TRP A 90 21.42 -10.15 4.22
C TRP A 90 22.70 -10.74 3.63
N SER A 91 22.55 -11.37 2.46
CA SER A 91 23.62 -11.97 1.67
C SER A 91 23.27 -11.86 0.19
N GLY A 92 24.24 -12.04 -0.70
CA GLY A 92 23.99 -12.03 -2.14
C GLY A 92 25.25 -11.86 -2.97
N THR A 93 25.05 -11.73 -4.28
CA THR A 93 26.12 -11.42 -5.24
C THR A 93 26.29 -9.91 -5.45
N LEU A 94 25.31 -9.09 -5.06
CA LEU A 94 25.38 -7.64 -5.06
C LEU A 94 25.72 -7.12 -3.67
N ALA A 95 26.70 -6.21 -3.57
CA ALA A 95 26.97 -5.49 -2.34
C ALA A 95 25.95 -4.36 -2.14
N SER A 96 25.41 -4.21 -0.93
CA SER A 96 24.49 -3.13 -0.59
C SER A 96 25.06 -2.25 0.52
N PRO A 97 25.55 -1.02 0.20
CA PRO A 97 26.05 -0.11 1.21
C PRO A 97 24.96 0.36 2.18
N THR A 98 23.71 0.51 1.74
CA THR A 98 22.61 0.94 2.63
C THR A 98 22.23 -0.16 3.61
N LEU A 99 21.99 -1.39 3.14
CA LEU A 99 21.64 -2.51 4.02
C LEU A 99 22.77 -2.89 4.98
N SER A 100 24.05 -2.70 4.59
CA SER A 100 25.19 -2.95 5.50
C SER A 100 25.26 -2.01 6.70
N GLN A 101 24.59 -0.86 6.63
CA GLN A 101 24.60 0.18 7.66
C GLN A 101 23.26 0.31 8.37
N TYR A 102 22.18 -0.24 7.82
CA TYR A 102 20.86 -0.15 8.41
C TYR A 102 20.73 -1.07 9.63
N GLU A 103 20.42 -0.50 10.80
CA GLU A 103 20.26 -1.25 12.05
C GLU A 103 18.84 -1.09 12.61
N ALA A 104 18.22 -2.23 12.98
CA ALA A 104 17.04 -2.22 13.84
C ALA A 104 17.41 -1.78 15.26
N ARG A 105 16.63 -0.89 15.86
CA ARG A 105 16.79 -0.55 17.28
C ARG A 105 16.27 -1.74 18.10
N GLN A 106 17.10 -2.29 19.00
CA GLN A 106 16.67 -3.37 19.89
C GLN A 106 15.74 -2.85 20.98
N ALA A 107 14.62 -3.53 21.24
CA ALA A 107 13.71 -3.24 22.34
C ALA A 107 13.81 -4.33 23.40
N LEU A 108 13.50 -3.97 24.64
CA LEU A 108 13.32 -4.96 25.69
C LEU A 108 12.01 -5.71 25.45
N MET A 109 12.12 -7.03 25.25
CA MET A 109 10.99 -7.94 25.01
C MET A 109 10.16 -8.17 26.30
N LYS A 110 9.39 -7.17 26.73
CA LYS A 110 8.61 -7.22 27.98
C LYS A 110 7.17 -7.76 27.84
N TRP A 111 6.58 -7.83 26.64
CA TRP A 111 5.16 -8.15 26.45
C TRP A 111 4.92 -9.32 25.50
N GLN A 112 5.43 -10.50 25.87
CA GLN A 112 5.33 -11.71 25.04
C GLN A 112 4.41 -12.77 25.62
N THR A 113 4.23 -12.78 26.94
CA THR A 113 3.41 -13.78 27.62
C THR A 113 2.00 -13.27 27.84
N LEU A 114 1.02 -14.18 27.92
CA LEU A 114 -0.37 -13.83 28.21
C LEU A 114 -0.51 -13.03 29.53
N GLU A 115 0.29 -13.33 30.55
CA GLU A 115 0.29 -12.59 31.81
C GLU A 115 0.70 -11.12 31.63
N GLN A 116 1.79 -10.88 30.90
CA GLN A 116 2.28 -9.53 30.60
C GLN A 116 1.31 -8.74 29.72
N ILE A 117 0.73 -9.39 28.70
CA ILE A 117 -0.28 -8.78 27.83
C ILE A 117 -1.55 -8.45 28.64
N THR A 118 -1.95 -9.32 29.56
CA THR A 118 -3.09 -9.08 30.45
C THR A 118 -2.85 -7.86 31.34
N ALA A 119 -1.67 -7.75 31.94
CA ALA A 119 -1.31 -6.59 32.76
C ALA A 119 -1.32 -5.29 31.94
N LEU A 120 -0.79 -5.32 30.70
CA LEU A 120 -0.83 -4.18 29.78
C LEU A 120 -2.28 -3.79 29.43
N CYS A 121 -3.12 -4.74 29.06
CA CYS A 121 -4.54 -4.47 28.74
C CYS A 121 -5.30 -3.91 29.94
N GLN A 122 -5.02 -4.39 31.16
CA GLN A 122 -5.60 -3.84 32.39
C GLN A 122 -5.18 -2.40 32.63
N ALA A 123 -3.91 -2.05 32.38
CA ALA A 123 -3.41 -0.68 32.50
C ALA A 123 -4.06 0.29 31.49
N PHE A 124 -4.58 -0.22 30.37
CA PHE A 124 -5.32 0.53 29.36
C PHE A 124 -6.85 0.34 29.45
N GLU A 125 -7.34 -0.29 30.54
CA GLU A 125 -8.77 -0.53 30.78
C GLU A 125 -9.48 -1.21 29.59
N LEU A 126 -8.84 -2.22 28.99
CA LEU A 126 -9.39 -3.01 27.90
C LEU A 126 -10.15 -4.24 28.41
N ASP A 127 -11.10 -4.72 27.61
CA ASP A 127 -11.94 -5.86 27.95
C ASP A 127 -11.13 -7.14 28.16
N ALA A 128 -11.60 -8.01 29.07
CA ALA A 128 -10.91 -9.24 29.47
C ALA A 128 -10.69 -10.25 28.33
N GLN A 129 -11.36 -10.08 27.19
CA GLN A 129 -11.19 -10.93 26.00
C GLN A 129 -9.99 -10.50 25.15
N VAL A 130 -9.64 -9.21 25.17
CA VAL A 130 -8.58 -8.62 24.32
C VAL A 130 -7.20 -9.27 24.56
N PRO A 131 -6.75 -9.54 25.80
CA PRO A 131 -5.45 -10.19 26.02
C PRO A 131 -5.32 -11.55 25.35
N THR A 132 -6.40 -12.35 25.38
CA THR A 132 -6.42 -13.69 24.78
C THR A 132 -6.40 -13.60 23.26
N GLN A 133 -7.11 -12.63 22.68
CA GLN A 133 -7.12 -12.37 21.24
C GLN A 133 -5.72 -11.96 20.76
N LEU A 134 -5.10 -10.95 21.39
CA LEU A 134 -3.76 -10.48 21.05
C LEU A 134 -2.70 -11.59 21.19
N HIS A 135 -2.79 -12.40 22.24
CA HIS A 135 -1.87 -13.54 22.40
C HIS A 135 -2.08 -14.61 21.32
N SER A 136 -3.32 -14.89 20.91
CA SER A 136 -3.60 -15.79 19.79
C SER A 136 -3.03 -15.25 18.47
N GLU A 137 -3.25 -13.97 18.21
CA GLU A 137 -2.73 -13.26 17.03
C GLU A 137 -1.19 -13.34 16.98
N LEU A 138 -0.51 -13.10 18.10
CA LEU A 138 0.95 -13.25 18.17
C LEU A 138 1.42 -14.67 17.83
N VAL A 139 0.72 -15.69 18.31
CA VAL A 139 1.05 -17.09 18.00
C VAL A 139 0.85 -17.37 16.50
N GLU A 140 -0.20 -16.84 15.90
CA GLU A 140 -0.44 -16.96 14.45
C GLU A 140 0.64 -16.24 13.63
N ILE A 141 1.04 -15.04 14.05
CA ILE A 141 2.16 -14.29 13.46
C ILE A 141 3.45 -15.10 13.55
N ASP A 142 3.79 -15.64 14.73
CA ASP A 142 5.00 -16.45 14.92
C ASP A 142 5.01 -17.69 13.99
N HIS A 143 3.86 -18.35 13.83
CA HIS A 143 3.71 -19.45 12.88
C HIS A 143 3.90 -19.01 11.42
N ARG A 144 3.32 -17.87 11.02
CA ARG A 144 3.48 -17.31 9.65
C ARG A 144 4.95 -17.00 9.35
N ILE A 145 5.64 -16.32 10.27
CA ILE A 145 7.06 -15.97 10.14
C ILE A 145 7.92 -17.24 10.02
N ALA A 146 7.69 -18.22 10.90
CA ALA A 146 8.43 -19.47 10.88
C ALA A 146 8.20 -20.25 9.57
N ARG A 147 6.95 -20.31 9.10
CA ARG A 147 6.58 -20.98 7.85
C ARG A 147 7.25 -20.33 6.65
N GLN A 148 7.20 -19.01 6.55
CA GLN A 148 7.86 -18.27 5.46
C GLN A 148 9.37 -18.54 5.46
N ARG A 149 10.02 -18.36 6.61
CA ARG A 149 11.47 -18.61 6.74
C ARG A 149 11.83 -20.03 6.34
N GLN A 150 11.04 -21.03 6.72
CA GLN A 150 11.26 -22.42 6.33
C GLN A 150 11.23 -22.60 4.81
N ILE A 151 10.20 -22.06 4.14
CA ILE A 151 10.07 -22.15 2.67
C ILE A 151 11.24 -21.44 2.01
N MET A 152 11.55 -20.21 2.42
CA MET A 152 12.63 -19.41 1.84
C MET A 152 14.01 -20.02 2.09
N GLN A 153 14.25 -20.63 3.25
CA GLN A 153 15.49 -21.36 3.52
C GLN A 153 15.71 -22.52 2.55
N ILE A 154 14.66 -23.28 2.22
CA ILE A 154 14.76 -24.38 1.24
C ILE A 154 15.11 -23.83 -0.14
N VAL A 155 14.46 -22.75 -0.56
CA VAL A 155 14.74 -22.09 -1.85
C VAL A 155 16.17 -21.52 -1.90
N LEU A 156 16.60 -20.82 -0.85
CA LEU A 156 17.92 -20.22 -0.78
C LEU A 156 19.05 -21.26 -0.67
N ALA A 157 18.77 -22.45 -0.13
CA ALA A 157 19.72 -23.55 -0.10
C ALA A 157 20.17 -24.01 -1.49
N GLU A 158 19.34 -23.79 -2.54
CA GLU A 158 19.73 -24.08 -3.93
C GLU A 158 20.85 -23.16 -4.44
N LEU A 159 20.98 -21.95 -3.87
CA LEU A 159 22.00 -20.96 -4.25
C LEU A 159 23.30 -21.14 -3.45
N GLN A 160 23.23 -21.70 -2.25
CA GLN A 160 24.36 -21.80 -1.33
C GLN A 160 25.28 -23.01 -1.62
N PRO A 161 26.54 -22.98 -1.14
CA PRO A 161 27.21 -21.88 -0.44
C PRO A 161 27.88 -20.84 -1.36
N ASP A 162 27.91 -21.08 -2.67
CA ASP A 162 28.80 -20.41 -3.62
C ASP A 162 28.12 -19.42 -4.58
N TYR A 163 26.78 -19.36 -4.60
CA TYR A 163 26.00 -18.51 -5.50
C TYR A 163 26.45 -18.66 -6.96
N ALA A 164 26.73 -19.89 -7.40
CA ALA A 164 27.23 -20.15 -8.74
C ALA A 164 26.28 -19.54 -9.79
N PRO A 165 26.78 -18.79 -10.80
CA PRO A 165 25.92 -18.09 -11.76
C PRO A 165 24.89 -18.99 -12.46
N THR A 166 25.24 -20.25 -12.71
CA THR A 166 24.34 -21.25 -13.30
C THR A 166 23.18 -21.65 -12.40
N LYS A 167 23.39 -21.73 -11.07
CA LYS A 167 22.32 -21.99 -10.09
C LYS A 167 21.36 -20.80 -10.01
N LEU A 168 21.90 -19.58 -10.01
CA LEU A 168 21.11 -18.36 -9.99
C LEU A 168 20.22 -18.22 -11.23
N GLN A 169 20.79 -18.49 -12.40
CA GLN A 169 20.05 -18.52 -13.66
C GLN A 169 18.96 -19.59 -13.66
N ALA A 170 19.26 -20.80 -13.18
CA ALA A 170 18.28 -21.89 -13.10
C ALA A 170 17.11 -21.54 -12.18
N LEU A 171 17.38 -21.00 -10.99
CA LEU A 171 16.34 -20.56 -10.07
C LEU A 171 15.49 -19.44 -10.68
N PHE A 172 16.12 -18.44 -11.31
CA PHE A 172 15.38 -17.38 -12.01
C PHE A 172 14.45 -17.96 -13.08
N GLN A 173 14.95 -18.88 -13.91
CA GLN A 173 14.14 -19.51 -14.96
C GLN A 173 12.96 -20.31 -14.41
N VAL A 174 13.15 -21.01 -13.29
CA VAL A 174 12.10 -21.78 -12.61
C VAL A 174 11.01 -20.87 -12.04
N LEU A 175 11.36 -19.67 -11.58
CA LEU A 175 10.43 -18.73 -10.96
C LEU A 175 9.68 -17.83 -11.97
N PHE A 176 10.27 -17.56 -13.13
CA PHE A 176 9.74 -16.57 -14.09
C PHE A 176 9.53 -17.12 -15.51
N GLY A 177 9.83 -18.40 -15.77
CA GLY A 177 9.65 -19.02 -17.08
C GLY A 177 10.53 -18.48 -18.21
N VAL A 178 11.41 -17.51 -17.94
CA VAL A 178 12.29 -16.86 -18.93
C VAL A 178 13.76 -17.02 -18.55
N SER A 179 14.61 -17.26 -19.55
CA SER A 179 16.05 -17.40 -19.35
C SER A 179 16.77 -16.08 -19.60
N PHE A 180 17.52 -15.62 -18.61
CA PHE A 180 18.45 -14.50 -18.72
C PHE A 180 19.89 -15.01 -18.71
N PRO A 181 20.84 -14.36 -19.40
CA PRO A 181 22.26 -14.66 -19.22
C PRO A 181 22.66 -14.53 -17.75
N ALA A 182 23.37 -15.51 -17.21
CA ALA A 182 23.78 -15.49 -15.80
C ALA A 182 24.57 -14.24 -15.40
N ALA A 183 25.35 -13.65 -16.33
CA ALA A 183 26.09 -12.42 -16.10
C ALA A 183 25.21 -11.16 -15.95
N ALA A 184 23.94 -11.23 -16.37
CA ALA A 184 22.97 -10.14 -16.25
C ALA A 184 22.10 -10.25 -14.98
N ILE A 185 22.28 -11.31 -14.19
CA ILE A 185 21.49 -11.59 -12.98
C ILE A 185 22.41 -11.49 -11.77
N ALA A 186 22.10 -10.58 -10.86
CA ALA A 186 22.61 -10.59 -9.49
C ALA A 186 21.48 -10.88 -8.52
N CYS A 187 21.81 -11.16 -7.26
CA CYS A 187 20.81 -11.31 -6.22
C CYS A 187 21.24 -10.70 -4.90
N LEU A 188 20.24 -10.37 -4.10
CA LEU A 188 20.33 -10.06 -2.69
C LEU A 188 19.18 -10.75 -1.98
N HIS A 189 19.40 -11.28 -0.78
CA HIS A 189 18.35 -11.92 -0.02
C HIS A 189 18.53 -11.71 1.48
N THR A 190 17.42 -11.77 2.20
CA THR A 190 17.37 -11.91 3.66
C THR A 190 17.04 -13.36 4.02
N GLU A 191 16.64 -13.63 5.26
CA GLU A 191 16.09 -14.95 5.65
C GLU A 191 14.67 -15.20 5.11
N SER A 192 13.99 -14.15 4.64
CA SER A 192 12.57 -14.19 4.26
C SER A 192 12.27 -13.62 2.87
N GLN A 193 13.20 -12.90 2.23
CA GLN A 193 13.00 -12.25 0.94
C GLN A 193 14.18 -12.49 -0.01
N LEU A 194 13.91 -12.52 -1.32
CA LEU A 194 14.90 -12.66 -2.40
C LEU A 194 14.64 -11.60 -3.47
N TYR A 195 15.65 -10.82 -3.80
CA TYR A 195 15.62 -9.80 -4.83
C TYR A 195 16.57 -10.20 -5.96
N PHE A 196 16.03 -10.39 -7.15
CA PHE A 196 16.82 -10.50 -8.37
C PHE A 196 17.12 -9.10 -8.91
N CYS A 197 18.41 -8.80 -9.05
CA CYS A 197 18.90 -7.54 -9.60
C CYS A 197 19.31 -7.75 -11.05
N LEU A 198 18.56 -7.18 -11.99
CA LEU A 198 18.79 -7.37 -13.42
C LEU A 198 19.54 -6.18 -14.02
N ASP A 199 20.61 -6.44 -14.79
CA ASP A 199 21.35 -5.39 -15.52
C ASP A 199 20.63 -5.01 -16.82
N VAL A 200 19.56 -4.23 -16.68
CA VAL A 200 18.63 -3.85 -17.76
C VAL A 200 18.51 -2.33 -17.93
N GLU A 201 18.24 -1.88 -19.14
CA GLU A 201 17.89 -0.50 -19.46
C GLU A 201 16.65 -0.49 -20.36
N GLY A 202 15.52 -0.05 -19.80
CA GLY A 202 14.23 -0.14 -20.50
C GLY A 202 13.77 -1.59 -20.63
N ASP A 203 13.59 -2.04 -21.88
CA ASP A 203 13.11 -3.37 -22.26
C ASP A 203 14.22 -4.29 -22.81
N ALA A 204 15.49 -3.95 -22.56
CA ALA A 204 16.64 -4.73 -23.01
C ALA A 204 17.73 -4.84 -21.92
N LEU A 205 18.69 -5.76 -22.13
CA LEU A 205 19.92 -5.81 -21.33
C LEU A 205 20.76 -4.57 -21.57
N ARG A 206 21.40 -4.07 -20.50
CA ARG A 206 22.26 -2.89 -20.56
C ARG A 206 23.58 -3.19 -21.27
N ASP A 207 24.19 -4.34 -21.00
CA ASP A 207 25.35 -4.83 -21.74
C ASP A 207 24.95 -5.25 -23.16
N ARG A 208 25.35 -4.45 -24.14
CA ARG A 208 25.05 -4.69 -25.56
C ARG A 208 25.77 -5.91 -26.12
N ALA A 209 26.96 -6.25 -25.64
CA ALA A 209 27.66 -7.45 -26.08
C ALA A 209 26.90 -8.71 -25.63
N LEU A 210 26.35 -8.71 -24.40
CA LEU A 210 25.48 -9.79 -23.94
C LEU A 210 24.16 -9.82 -24.72
N TRP A 211 23.53 -8.65 -24.95
CA TRP A 211 22.28 -8.55 -25.68
C TRP A 211 22.38 -9.08 -27.13
N ASP A 212 23.40 -8.64 -27.87
CA ASP A 212 23.57 -8.97 -29.28
C ASP A 212 24.01 -10.43 -29.50
N ALA A 213 24.55 -11.07 -28.46
CA ALA A 213 24.91 -12.49 -28.48
C ALA A 213 23.71 -13.43 -28.32
N LEU A 214 22.56 -12.92 -27.82
CA LEU A 214 21.33 -13.68 -27.71
C LEU A 214 20.70 -13.96 -29.07
N SER A 215 20.02 -15.10 -29.19
CA SER A 215 19.19 -15.35 -30.36
C SER A 215 17.98 -14.40 -30.42
N PRO A 216 17.42 -14.13 -31.61
CA PRO A 216 16.23 -13.27 -31.73
C PRO A 216 15.04 -13.73 -30.88
N GLY A 217 14.89 -15.03 -30.66
CA GLY A 217 13.84 -15.59 -29.79
C GLY A 217 14.04 -15.25 -28.31
N GLU A 218 15.28 -15.33 -27.81
CA GLU A 218 15.62 -14.96 -26.44
C GLU A 218 15.45 -13.46 -26.21
N GLN A 219 15.87 -12.63 -27.16
CA GLN A 219 15.66 -11.17 -27.10
C GLN A 219 14.17 -10.82 -27.00
N ALA A 220 13.33 -11.46 -27.83
CA ALA A 220 11.88 -11.24 -27.80
C ALA A 220 11.22 -11.69 -26.49
N ALA A 221 11.68 -12.81 -25.92
CA ALA A 221 11.20 -13.32 -24.64
C ALA A 221 11.55 -12.37 -23.49
N ILE A 222 12.82 -11.95 -23.40
CA ILE A 222 13.28 -10.98 -22.38
C ILE A 222 12.55 -9.65 -22.52
N HIS A 223 12.42 -9.12 -23.73
CA HIS A 223 11.69 -7.88 -23.97
C HIS A 223 10.23 -8.00 -23.51
N THR A 224 9.55 -9.09 -23.85
CA THR A 224 8.14 -9.29 -23.46
C THR A 224 8.01 -9.34 -21.95
N PHE A 225 8.88 -10.10 -21.29
CA PHE A 225 8.97 -10.19 -19.85
C PHE A 225 9.17 -8.81 -19.20
N LEU A 226 10.20 -8.06 -19.59
CA LEU A 226 10.48 -6.74 -19.02
C LEU A 226 9.32 -5.74 -19.23
N LYS A 227 8.63 -5.83 -20.38
CA LYS A 227 7.44 -5.01 -20.65
C LYS A 227 6.27 -5.35 -19.72
N GLN A 228 6.03 -6.64 -19.46
CA GLN A 228 5.00 -7.08 -18.50
C GLN A 228 5.36 -6.64 -17.08
N GLN A 229 6.64 -6.72 -16.72
CA GLN A 229 7.12 -6.26 -15.42
C GLN A 229 6.90 -4.76 -15.21
N GLY A 230 7.13 -3.94 -16.22
CA GLY A 230 6.92 -2.49 -16.16
C GLY A 230 5.46 -2.02 -16.24
N ALA A 231 4.51 -2.87 -16.63
CA ALA A 231 3.10 -2.48 -16.75
C ALA A 231 2.40 -2.43 -15.38
N PHE A 232 1.66 -1.36 -15.11
CA PHE A 232 0.78 -1.29 -13.94
C PHE A 232 -0.43 -2.22 -14.12
N SER A 233 -0.74 -3.00 -13.08
CA SER A 233 -1.97 -3.80 -12.97
C SER A 233 -2.38 -3.84 -11.51
N PHE A 234 -3.69 -3.73 -11.24
CA PHE A 234 -4.22 -3.87 -9.89
C PHE A 234 -3.97 -5.27 -9.31
N GLU A 235 -3.91 -6.31 -10.15
CA GLU A 235 -3.58 -7.68 -9.74
C GLU A 235 -2.25 -7.78 -8.98
N LYS A 236 -1.29 -6.88 -9.24
CA LYS A 236 0.01 -6.85 -8.55
C LYS A 236 -0.11 -6.51 -7.06
N PHE A 237 -1.19 -5.85 -6.63
CA PHE A 237 -1.42 -5.58 -5.21
C PHE A 237 -1.65 -6.87 -4.40
N GLY A 238 -2.16 -7.94 -5.03
CA GLY A 238 -2.32 -9.25 -4.40
C GLY A 238 -1.00 -9.95 -4.06
N ARG A 239 0.14 -9.34 -4.43
CA ARG A 239 1.50 -9.84 -4.20
C ARG A 239 2.25 -9.04 -3.13
N PHE A 240 1.58 -8.10 -2.47
CA PHE A 240 2.13 -7.33 -1.34
C PHE A 240 2.86 -8.25 -0.35
N PRO A 241 4.07 -7.90 0.14
CA PRO A 241 4.75 -6.60 0.06
C PRO A 241 5.56 -6.37 -1.22
N VAL A 242 5.62 -7.37 -2.11
CA VAL A 242 6.41 -7.30 -3.33
C VAL A 242 5.47 -7.06 -4.51
N PHE A 243 5.40 -5.83 -5.02
CA PHE A 243 4.62 -5.49 -6.22
C PHE A 243 5.22 -6.04 -7.53
N GLY A 244 6.16 -6.98 -7.41
CA GLY A 244 7.00 -7.49 -8.47
C GLY A 244 6.39 -8.62 -9.30
N GLY A 245 7.27 -9.23 -10.08
CA GLY A 245 6.93 -10.08 -11.21
C GLY A 245 6.65 -11.54 -10.97
N CYS A 246 6.81 -12.04 -9.75
CA CYS A 246 6.70 -13.47 -9.49
C CYS A 246 5.22 -13.87 -9.47
N ASP A 247 4.71 -14.22 -10.65
CA ASP A 247 3.36 -14.71 -10.83
C ASP A 247 3.28 -16.19 -10.41
N PRO A 248 2.43 -16.56 -9.45
CA PRO A 248 2.22 -17.96 -9.08
C PRO A 248 1.95 -18.90 -10.27
N ALA A 249 1.33 -18.40 -11.34
CA ALA A 249 1.02 -19.18 -12.53
C ALA A 249 2.23 -19.46 -13.43
N GLU A 250 3.32 -18.69 -13.29
CA GLU A 250 4.55 -18.83 -14.07
C GLU A 250 5.61 -19.70 -13.38
N ILE A 251 5.46 -19.96 -12.07
CA ILE A 251 6.38 -20.77 -11.29
C ILE A 251 6.28 -22.25 -11.71
N ASP A 252 7.42 -22.91 -11.92
CA ASP A 252 7.46 -24.33 -12.27
C ASP A 252 6.74 -25.20 -11.21
N ARG A 253 5.82 -26.03 -11.71
CA ARG A 253 4.95 -26.84 -10.86
C ARG A 253 5.69 -27.99 -10.18
N GLU A 254 6.56 -28.69 -10.91
CA GLU A 254 7.29 -29.83 -10.36
C GLU A 254 8.26 -29.37 -9.26
N TRP A 255 8.92 -28.24 -9.50
CA TRP A 255 9.79 -27.59 -8.52
C TRP A 255 9.00 -27.15 -7.28
N SER A 256 7.87 -26.46 -7.43
CA SER A 256 7.06 -26.03 -6.29
C SER A 256 6.47 -27.20 -5.48
N GLU A 257 6.11 -28.32 -6.12
CA GLU A 257 5.71 -29.57 -5.44
C GLU A 257 6.86 -30.19 -4.63
N ALA A 258 8.09 -30.13 -5.14
CA ALA A 258 9.28 -30.59 -4.42
C ALA A 258 9.58 -29.71 -3.19
N ILE A 259 9.49 -28.38 -3.33
CA ILE A 259 9.64 -27.44 -2.22
C ILE A 259 8.55 -27.66 -1.16
N ALA A 260 7.29 -27.82 -1.58
CA ALA A 260 6.16 -28.08 -0.68
C ALA A 260 6.36 -29.36 0.15
N THR A 261 6.86 -30.42 -0.50
CA THR A 261 7.20 -31.69 0.17
C THR A 261 8.29 -31.51 1.23
N GLN A 262 9.37 -30.79 0.89
CA GLN A 262 10.48 -30.53 1.81
C GLN A 262 10.05 -29.63 2.98
N ALA A 263 9.22 -28.62 2.70
CA ALA A 263 8.71 -27.67 3.68
C ALA A 263 7.58 -28.27 4.55
N GLN A 264 7.02 -29.43 4.18
CA GLN A 264 5.78 -29.96 4.77
C GLN A 264 4.67 -28.90 4.75
N ALA A 265 4.48 -28.26 3.60
CA ALA A 265 3.48 -27.22 3.33
C ALA A 265 2.62 -27.62 2.12
N SER A 266 1.50 -26.92 1.91
CA SER A 266 0.76 -27.06 0.66
C SER A 266 1.49 -26.33 -0.48
N VAL A 267 1.27 -26.76 -1.72
CA VAL A 267 1.79 -26.05 -2.90
C VAL A 267 1.25 -24.61 -2.95
N SER A 268 0.00 -24.39 -2.55
CA SER A 268 -0.60 -23.06 -2.47
C SER A 268 0.16 -22.15 -1.50
N ASP A 269 0.59 -22.68 -0.34
CA ASP A 269 1.36 -21.90 0.63
C ASP A 269 2.74 -21.55 0.09
N VAL A 270 3.38 -22.47 -0.64
CA VAL A 270 4.67 -22.21 -1.30
C VAL A 270 4.52 -21.12 -2.35
N LEU A 271 3.57 -21.26 -3.28
CA LEU A 271 3.35 -20.27 -4.34
C LEU A 271 3.02 -18.89 -3.77
N LYS A 272 2.14 -18.82 -2.76
CA LYS A 272 1.81 -17.57 -2.07
C LYS A 272 3.04 -16.96 -1.38
N THR A 273 3.84 -17.78 -0.71
CA THR A 273 5.07 -17.30 -0.05
C THR A 273 6.03 -16.72 -1.07
N LEU A 274 6.24 -17.39 -2.20
CA LEU A 274 7.17 -16.94 -3.25
C LEU A 274 6.70 -15.66 -3.91
N SER A 275 5.41 -15.55 -4.25
CA SER A 275 4.87 -14.32 -4.86
C SER A 275 5.02 -13.09 -3.98
N CYS A 276 5.02 -13.27 -2.65
CA CYS A 276 5.17 -12.19 -1.66
C CYS A 276 6.63 -11.98 -1.20
N SER A 277 7.54 -12.91 -1.52
CA SER A 277 8.93 -12.89 -1.01
C SER A 277 9.98 -12.68 -2.09
N VAL A 278 9.63 -12.86 -3.37
CA VAL A 278 10.57 -12.80 -4.50
C VAL A 278 10.28 -11.58 -5.37
N SER A 279 11.24 -10.66 -5.48
CA SER A 279 11.14 -9.44 -6.27
C SER A 279 12.19 -9.36 -7.38
N ILE A 280 11.92 -8.50 -8.36
CA ILE A 280 12.86 -8.11 -9.41
C ILE A 280 13.05 -6.60 -9.38
N VAL A 281 14.30 -6.17 -9.35
CA VAL A 281 14.68 -4.75 -9.44
C VAL A 281 15.78 -4.56 -10.48
N PRO A 282 15.79 -3.44 -11.23
CA PRO A 282 16.96 -3.09 -12.03
C PRO A 282 18.18 -2.84 -11.12
N THR A 283 19.33 -3.41 -11.43
CA THR A 283 20.54 -3.34 -10.58
C THR A 283 20.91 -1.91 -10.20
N GLN A 284 20.83 -0.98 -11.15
CA GLN A 284 21.15 0.44 -10.94
C GLN A 284 20.15 1.19 -10.06
N LYS A 285 18.98 0.59 -9.77
CA LYS A 285 17.97 1.16 -8.87
C LYS A 285 17.86 0.40 -7.55
N ALA A 286 18.58 -0.71 -7.38
CA ALA A 286 18.42 -1.61 -6.22
C ALA A 286 18.46 -0.85 -4.88
N GLU A 287 19.48 -0.01 -4.65
CA GLU A 287 19.59 0.76 -3.41
C GLU A 287 18.43 1.71 -3.15
N ALA A 288 17.70 2.16 -4.18
CA ALA A 288 16.52 3.02 -4.02
C ALA A 288 15.28 2.26 -3.53
N PHE A 289 15.27 0.92 -3.61
CA PHE A 289 14.12 0.08 -3.25
C PHE A 289 14.40 -0.82 -2.04
N LEU A 290 15.64 -1.28 -1.86
CA LEU A 290 15.95 -2.34 -0.90
C LEU A 290 15.57 -1.98 0.54
N VAL A 291 15.91 -0.78 1.01
CA VAL A 291 15.53 -0.34 2.37
C VAL A 291 14.01 -0.19 2.48
N HIS A 292 13.38 0.43 1.49
CA HIS A 292 11.92 0.64 1.44
C HIS A 292 11.14 -0.68 1.51
N ASP A 293 11.50 -1.66 0.70
CA ASP A 293 10.74 -2.91 0.61
C ASP A 293 11.04 -3.85 1.80
N ILE A 294 12.32 -4.00 2.16
CA ILE A 294 12.75 -4.94 3.22
C ILE A 294 12.34 -4.41 4.59
N TRP A 295 12.54 -3.11 4.84
CA TRP A 295 12.31 -2.52 6.16
C TRP A 295 11.02 -1.72 6.25
N GLY A 296 10.49 -1.25 5.13
CA GLY A 296 9.25 -0.50 5.07
C GLY A 296 8.01 -1.39 4.91
N HIS A 297 7.97 -2.28 3.91
CA HIS A 297 6.76 -3.08 3.61
C HIS A 297 6.72 -4.46 4.24
N HIS A 298 7.86 -5.14 4.41
CA HIS A 298 7.85 -6.56 4.79
C HIS A 298 7.13 -6.84 6.11
N TRP A 299 7.35 -6.02 7.13
CA TRP A 299 6.67 -6.15 8.41
C TRP A 299 5.17 -5.78 8.32
N GLN A 300 4.80 -4.85 7.44
CA GLN A 300 3.39 -4.48 7.25
C GLN A 300 2.60 -5.73 6.83
N TRP A 301 3.16 -6.52 5.92
CA TRP A 301 2.54 -7.77 5.46
C TRP A 301 2.39 -8.81 6.57
N LEU A 302 3.43 -9.01 7.39
CA LEU A 302 3.44 -10.09 8.39
C LEU A 302 2.76 -9.75 9.71
N LEU A 303 2.74 -8.47 10.09
CA LEU A 303 2.26 -8.04 11.41
C LEU A 303 0.91 -7.35 11.39
N THR A 304 0.37 -6.99 10.22
CA THR A 304 -0.85 -6.19 10.11
C THR A 304 -1.78 -6.74 9.04
N GLN A 305 -2.96 -6.12 8.86
CA GLN A 305 -3.95 -6.55 7.85
C GLN A 305 -3.69 -6.00 6.44
N PHE A 306 -2.56 -5.32 6.22
CA PHE A 306 -2.22 -4.75 4.90
C PHE A 306 -2.31 -5.79 3.77
N GLU A 307 -1.98 -7.07 4.01
CA GLU A 307 -2.18 -8.13 3.03
C GLU A 307 -3.63 -8.18 2.50
N SER A 308 -4.60 -8.17 3.41
CA SER A 308 -6.02 -8.23 3.11
C SER A 308 -6.49 -6.96 2.41
N ASP A 309 -6.05 -5.80 2.89
CA ASP A 309 -6.41 -4.51 2.30
C ASP A 309 -5.91 -4.39 0.86
N TYR A 310 -4.65 -4.77 0.62
CA TYR A 310 -4.06 -4.80 -0.72
C TYR A 310 -4.69 -5.87 -1.61
N ALA A 311 -5.14 -7.01 -1.05
CA ALA A 311 -5.89 -8.00 -1.82
C ALA A 311 -7.22 -7.43 -2.35
N ILE A 312 -7.91 -6.57 -1.57
CA ILE A 312 -9.13 -5.89 -2.03
C ILE A 312 -8.83 -4.94 -3.20
N LEU A 313 -7.66 -4.30 -3.20
CA LEU A 313 -7.25 -3.43 -4.31
C LEU A 313 -7.12 -4.18 -5.64
N THR A 314 -6.93 -5.50 -5.64
CA THR A 314 -6.77 -6.27 -6.89
C THR A 314 -7.97 -6.24 -7.81
N THR A 315 -9.16 -6.01 -7.28
CA THR A 315 -10.42 -5.96 -8.03
C THR A 315 -11.01 -4.55 -8.09
N CYS A 316 -10.26 -3.52 -7.67
CA CYS A 316 -10.77 -2.15 -7.60
C CYS A 316 -11.08 -1.53 -8.97
N ASP A 317 -10.54 -2.07 -10.07
CA ASP A 317 -10.87 -1.65 -11.44
C ASP A 317 -11.91 -2.53 -12.13
N GLU A 318 -12.48 -3.53 -11.45
CA GLU A 318 -13.58 -4.32 -11.99
C GLU A 318 -14.83 -3.44 -12.25
N PRO A 319 -15.60 -3.70 -13.32
CA PRO A 319 -16.83 -2.95 -13.61
C PRO A 319 -17.88 -3.08 -12.50
N LEU A 320 -18.69 -2.02 -12.32
CA LEU A 320 -19.79 -1.97 -11.35
C LEU A 320 -20.68 -3.23 -11.41
N ARG A 321 -20.84 -3.92 -10.27
CA ARG A 321 -21.64 -5.14 -10.15
C ARG A 321 -22.91 -4.93 -9.33
N MET A 322 -23.91 -5.80 -9.48
CA MET A 322 -25.17 -5.71 -8.75
C MET A 322 -24.97 -5.82 -7.23
N ALA A 323 -24.01 -6.65 -6.81
CA ALA A 323 -23.73 -6.96 -5.41
C ALA A 323 -22.82 -5.94 -4.71
N GLU A 324 -22.31 -4.93 -5.42
CA GLU A 324 -21.53 -3.87 -4.77
C GLU A 324 -22.38 -3.14 -3.74
N THR A 325 -21.77 -2.84 -2.59
CA THR A 325 -22.48 -2.44 -1.37
C THR A 325 -21.87 -1.17 -0.77
N ALA A 326 -22.63 -0.08 -0.84
CA ALA A 326 -22.33 1.14 -0.11
C ALA A 326 -22.79 1.00 1.35
N TYR A 327 -21.86 1.10 2.30
CA TYR A 327 -22.05 1.04 3.75
C TYR A 327 -22.32 2.44 4.24
N LEU A 328 -23.59 2.74 4.46
CA LEU A 328 -24.06 4.05 4.92
C LEU A 328 -24.38 4.00 6.42
N ARG A 329 -24.53 5.17 7.04
CA ARG A 329 -24.92 5.28 8.45
C ARG A 329 -26.23 4.58 8.78
N ASP A 330 -27.18 4.59 7.84
CA ASP A 330 -28.51 3.99 8.01
C ASP A 330 -28.55 2.51 7.58
N GLY A 331 -27.40 1.94 7.21
CA GLY A 331 -27.25 0.55 6.78
C GLY A 331 -26.64 0.39 5.39
N PRO A 332 -26.31 -0.85 4.99
CA PRO A 332 -25.80 -1.14 3.66
C PRO A 332 -26.87 -0.91 2.58
N LEU A 333 -26.44 -0.43 1.43
CA LEU A 333 -27.24 -0.24 0.22
C LEU A 333 -26.51 -0.88 -0.96
N THR A 334 -27.13 -1.89 -1.57
CA THR A 334 -26.55 -2.56 -2.74
C THR A 334 -26.88 -1.83 -4.05
N CYS A 335 -26.02 -1.96 -5.06
CA CYS A 335 -26.29 -1.41 -6.39
C CYS A 335 -27.59 -1.99 -7.00
N GLY A 336 -27.92 -3.24 -6.71
CA GLY A 336 -29.15 -3.87 -7.15
C GLY A 336 -30.42 -3.17 -6.65
N GLU A 337 -30.40 -2.66 -5.41
CA GLU A 337 -31.55 -1.98 -4.78
C GLU A 337 -31.87 -0.60 -5.35
N LEU A 338 -31.01 -0.10 -6.26
CA LEU A 338 -31.25 1.12 -7.01
C LEU A 338 -32.35 0.93 -8.07
N PHE A 339 -32.58 -0.31 -8.50
CA PHE A 339 -33.46 -0.65 -9.61
C PHE A 339 -34.73 -1.33 -9.11
N GLN A 340 -35.87 -0.90 -9.63
CA GLN A 340 -37.19 -1.47 -9.34
C GLN A 340 -37.88 -1.89 -10.62
N VAL A 341 -38.36 -3.14 -10.66
CA VAL A 341 -39.11 -3.67 -11.80
C VAL A 341 -40.61 -3.53 -11.53
N VAL A 342 -41.34 -2.90 -12.44
CA VAL A 342 -42.80 -2.77 -12.42
C VAL A 342 -43.34 -3.14 -13.81
N GLY A 343 -43.78 -4.39 -13.95
CA GLY A 343 -44.10 -4.96 -15.27
C GLY A 343 -42.84 -5.01 -16.15
N ASP A 344 -42.95 -4.57 -17.41
CA ASP A 344 -41.80 -4.48 -18.34
C ASP A 344 -41.03 -3.16 -18.23
N ARG A 345 -41.19 -2.42 -17.12
CA ARG A 345 -40.49 -1.16 -16.87
C ARG A 345 -39.54 -1.31 -15.70
N VAL A 346 -38.33 -0.80 -15.90
CA VAL A 346 -37.31 -0.66 -14.87
C VAL A 346 -37.22 0.82 -14.48
N HIS A 347 -37.36 1.09 -13.19
CA HIS A 347 -37.24 2.42 -12.59
C HIS A 347 -35.97 2.50 -11.76
N LEU A 348 -35.24 3.61 -11.89
CA LEU A 348 -34.10 3.92 -11.05
C LEU A 348 -34.54 4.84 -9.89
N ASP A 349 -34.19 4.47 -8.66
CA ASP A 349 -34.33 5.35 -7.50
C ASP A 349 -33.15 6.34 -7.44
N ALA A 350 -33.37 7.56 -7.90
CA ALA A 350 -32.35 8.58 -7.99
C ALA A 350 -31.81 9.06 -6.62
N THR A 351 -32.58 8.89 -5.54
CA THR A 351 -32.13 9.28 -4.18
C THR A 351 -31.19 8.22 -3.65
N LYS A 352 -31.58 6.95 -3.76
CA LYS A 352 -30.71 5.82 -3.40
C LYS A 352 -29.44 5.81 -4.25
N ALA A 353 -29.53 6.10 -5.54
CA ALA A 353 -28.36 6.13 -6.42
C ALA A 353 -27.29 7.12 -5.95
N ARG A 354 -27.69 8.33 -5.52
CA ARG A 354 -26.75 9.32 -4.97
C ARG A 354 -26.12 8.86 -3.66
N LEU A 355 -26.93 8.32 -2.75
CA LEU A 355 -26.43 7.76 -1.49
C LEU A 355 -25.43 6.62 -1.74
N PHE A 356 -25.76 5.74 -2.69
CA PHE A 356 -24.87 4.67 -3.13
C PHE A 356 -23.55 5.23 -3.64
N PHE A 357 -23.57 6.21 -4.55
CA PHE A 357 -22.34 6.83 -5.05
C PHE A 357 -21.49 7.46 -3.94
N HIS A 358 -22.09 8.15 -2.96
CA HIS A 358 -21.32 8.71 -1.85
C HIS A 358 -20.64 7.63 -1.02
N GLY A 359 -21.38 6.57 -0.64
CA GLY A 359 -20.81 5.48 0.15
C GLY A 359 -19.75 4.69 -0.61
N GLU A 360 -20.03 4.35 -1.88
CA GLU A 360 -19.11 3.60 -2.74
C GLU A 360 -17.80 4.37 -2.98
N VAL A 361 -17.90 5.67 -3.28
CA VAL A 361 -16.72 6.53 -3.44
C VAL A 361 -15.92 6.61 -2.14
N GLN A 362 -16.57 6.83 -1.00
CA GLN A 362 -15.88 6.90 0.29
C GLN A 362 -15.15 5.61 0.62
N GLN A 363 -15.75 4.45 0.37
CA GLN A 363 -15.13 3.16 0.62
C GLN A 363 -13.93 2.90 -0.27
N ARG A 364 -14.11 3.08 -1.59
CA ARG A 364 -13.04 2.87 -2.57
C ARG A 364 -11.86 3.78 -2.28
N LEU A 365 -12.13 5.02 -1.87
CA LEU A 365 -11.09 5.95 -1.44
C LEU A 365 -10.41 5.49 -0.14
N GLY A 366 -11.17 5.05 0.87
CA GLY A 366 -10.61 4.45 2.10
C GLY A 366 -9.60 3.34 1.81
N LEU A 367 -9.95 2.41 0.92
CA LEU A 367 -9.05 1.33 0.48
C LEU A 367 -7.76 1.85 -0.19
N MET A 368 -7.87 2.88 -1.03
CA MET A 368 -6.69 3.51 -1.63
C MET A 368 -5.74 4.10 -0.61
N PHE A 369 -6.29 4.64 0.48
CA PHE A 369 -5.46 5.22 1.50
C PHE A 369 -4.63 4.21 2.23
N THR A 370 -5.05 2.95 2.33
CA THR A 370 -4.18 1.90 2.85
C THR A 370 -2.90 1.78 2.02
N HIS A 371 -3.00 1.89 0.69
CA HIS A 371 -1.81 1.92 -0.16
C HIS A 371 -0.94 3.15 0.08
N LEU A 372 -1.55 4.36 0.10
CA LEU A 372 -0.81 5.60 0.36
C LEU A 372 -0.14 5.61 1.74
N LEU A 373 -0.81 5.06 2.76
CA LEU A 373 -0.28 4.90 4.11
C LEU A 373 0.88 3.89 4.11
N GLY A 374 0.76 2.79 3.39
CA GLY A 374 1.81 1.78 3.24
C GLY A 374 3.10 2.35 2.68
N GLU A 375 3.00 3.10 1.59
CA GLU A 375 4.14 3.81 0.99
C GLU A 375 4.69 4.89 1.94
N MET A 376 3.82 5.68 2.55
CA MET A 376 4.22 6.74 3.48
C MET A 376 4.98 6.19 4.70
N ILE A 377 4.55 5.05 5.25
CA ILE A 377 5.23 4.38 6.37
C ILE A 377 6.53 3.73 5.90
N ALA A 378 6.55 3.16 4.70
CA ALA A 378 7.76 2.57 4.13
C ALA A 378 8.84 3.64 3.85
N ASP A 379 8.44 4.84 3.42
CA ASP A 379 9.31 6.00 3.25
C ASP A 379 10.03 6.41 4.55
N VAL A 380 9.42 6.15 5.71
CA VAL A 380 10.04 6.43 7.01
C VAL A 380 11.27 5.56 7.25
N ALA A 381 11.31 4.34 6.71
CA ALA A 381 12.51 3.49 6.79
C ALA A 381 13.68 4.14 6.04
N GLU A 382 13.44 4.65 4.83
CA GLU A 382 14.45 5.41 4.09
C GLU A 382 14.91 6.67 4.85
N PHE A 383 13.97 7.41 5.42
CA PHE A 383 14.30 8.58 6.24
C PHE A 383 15.15 8.20 7.45
N LYS A 384 14.82 7.11 8.16
CA LYS A 384 15.59 6.63 9.30
C LYS A 384 17.05 6.39 8.92
N PHE A 385 17.32 5.77 7.77
CA PHE A 385 18.68 5.56 7.28
C PHE A 385 19.44 6.89 7.16
N ILE A 386 18.81 7.90 6.56
CA ILE A 386 19.42 9.22 6.36
C ILE A 386 19.62 9.95 7.68
N TRP A 387 18.67 9.81 8.60
CA TRP A 387 18.71 10.40 9.93
C TRP A 387 19.84 9.82 10.78
N ASP A 388 19.99 8.50 10.78
CA ASP A 388 21.04 7.80 11.55
C ASP A 388 22.42 7.94 10.86
N HIS A 389 22.46 8.07 9.52
CA HIS A 389 23.70 8.16 8.74
C HIS A 389 23.74 9.38 7.79
N PRO A 390 23.78 10.62 8.32
CA PRO A 390 23.70 11.83 7.48
C PRO A 390 24.84 11.97 6.48
N LEU A 391 26.03 11.43 6.79
CA LEU A 391 27.18 11.43 5.87
C LEU A 391 27.07 10.39 4.75
N ALA A 392 26.17 9.41 4.90
CA ALA A 392 25.91 8.35 3.94
C ALA A 392 24.62 8.60 3.14
N ALA A 393 23.98 9.77 3.29
CA ALA A 393 22.71 10.07 2.64
C ALA A 393 22.76 9.82 1.13
N ASP A 394 23.85 10.18 0.44
CA ASP A 394 24.01 9.99 -1.01
C ASP A 394 24.05 8.52 -1.46
N LEU A 395 24.26 7.57 -0.53
CA LEU A 395 24.23 6.13 -0.82
C LEU A 395 22.81 5.61 -1.03
N LEU A 396 21.79 6.34 -0.57
CA LEU A 396 20.38 6.01 -0.75
C LEU A 396 19.76 6.93 -1.81
N PRO A 397 19.69 6.53 -3.09
CA PRO A 397 19.02 7.34 -4.11
C PRO A 397 17.54 7.47 -3.77
N SER A 398 16.96 8.65 -3.99
CA SER A 398 15.53 8.88 -3.79
C SER A 398 14.97 9.73 -4.92
N SER A 399 13.75 9.41 -5.35
CA SER A 399 12.97 10.22 -6.29
C SER A 399 12.34 11.45 -5.62
N SER A 400 12.23 11.44 -4.29
CA SER A 400 11.63 12.54 -3.53
C SER A 400 12.57 13.72 -3.38
N ILE A 401 11.99 14.93 -3.50
CA ILE A 401 12.68 16.18 -3.17
C ILE A 401 12.76 16.44 -1.65
N PHE A 402 11.94 15.72 -0.87
CA PHE A 402 11.82 15.77 0.58
C PHE A 402 12.51 14.58 1.24
N LYS A 403 13.64 14.17 0.69
CA LYS A 403 14.48 13.08 1.21
C LYS A 403 14.84 13.18 2.71
N ALA A 404 14.79 14.38 3.28
CA ALA A 404 15.02 14.65 4.71
C ALA A 404 13.73 14.82 5.53
N SER A 405 12.59 14.34 5.02
CA SER A 405 11.31 14.27 5.73
C SER A 405 10.88 12.80 5.85
N PRO A 406 10.37 12.37 7.02
CA PRO A 406 9.86 11.01 7.22
C PRO A 406 8.89 10.53 6.14
N THR A 407 7.89 11.34 5.77
CA THR A 407 6.76 10.88 4.95
C THR A 407 6.83 11.27 3.47
N LYS A 408 7.83 12.04 3.03
CA LYS A 408 8.05 12.43 1.62
C LYS A 408 6.80 12.88 0.84
N LEU A 409 6.15 13.95 1.30
CA LEU A 409 4.87 14.47 0.75
C LEU A 409 4.74 14.53 -0.79
N ASP A 410 5.81 14.80 -1.52
CA ASP A 410 5.76 14.91 -2.98
C ASP A 410 5.43 13.58 -3.68
N LEU A 411 5.83 12.44 -3.11
CA LEU A 411 5.48 11.12 -3.63
C LEU A 411 3.98 10.85 -3.45
N SER A 412 3.46 11.03 -2.23
CA SER A 412 2.03 10.83 -1.96
C SER A 412 1.13 11.77 -2.78
N LEU A 413 1.58 13.02 -3.02
CA LEU A 413 0.87 13.94 -3.92
C LEU A 413 0.88 13.50 -5.38
N ALA A 414 1.93 12.80 -5.84
CA ALA A 414 1.93 12.23 -7.18
C ALA A 414 1.00 11.01 -7.27
N ASP A 415 1.04 10.14 -6.26
CA ASP A 415 0.27 8.90 -6.24
C ASP A 415 -1.23 9.16 -6.11
N ILE A 416 -1.65 10.10 -5.26
CA ILE A 416 -3.06 10.39 -5.01
C ILE A 416 -3.81 10.78 -6.29
N ASP A 417 -3.16 11.47 -7.22
CA ASP A 417 -3.78 11.88 -8.48
C ASP A 417 -4.06 10.68 -9.40
N PHE A 418 -3.07 9.79 -9.50
CA PHE A 418 -3.18 8.57 -10.28
C PHE A 418 -4.23 7.63 -9.68
N LEU A 419 -4.10 7.40 -8.37
CA LEU A 419 -4.91 6.47 -7.60
C LEU A 419 -6.39 6.90 -7.58
N PHE A 420 -6.67 8.17 -7.25
CA PHE A 420 -8.04 8.68 -7.15
C PHE A 420 -8.86 8.44 -8.43
N LEU A 421 -8.29 8.72 -9.60
CA LEU A 421 -8.98 8.47 -10.87
C LEU A 421 -9.17 6.98 -11.14
N LYS A 422 -8.21 6.14 -10.74
CA LYS A 422 -8.24 4.71 -11.01
C LYS A 422 -9.35 4.00 -10.24
N VAL A 423 -9.61 4.37 -8.98
CA VAL A 423 -10.72 3.74 -8.23
C VAL A 423 -12.10 4.24 -8.60
N LEU A 424 -12.20 5.44 -9.15
CA LEU A 424 -13.46 5.94 -9.68
C LEU A 424 -13.73 5.41 -11.09
N ARG A 425 -12.74 4.75 -11.72
CA ARG A 425 -12.83 4.26 -13.10
C ARG A 425 -14.04 3.34 -13.34
N PRO A 426 -14.40 2.38 -12.46
CA PRO A 426 -15.60 1.55 -12.66
C PRO A 426 -16.89 2.35 -12.77
N LEU A 427 -16.99 3.47 -12.05
CA LEU A 427 -18.14 4.37 -12.09
C LEU A 427 -18.09 5.30 -13.32
N LEU A 428 -16.88 5.68 -13.76
CA LEU A 428 -16.65 6.49 -14.96
C LEU A 428 -16.78 5.70 -16.27
N GLU A 429 -16.53 4.41 -16.27
CA GLU A 429 -16.53 3.54 -17.46
C GLU A 429 -17.74 2.59 -17.49
N LEU A 430 -18.92 3.08 -17.08
CA LEU A 430 -20.16 2.32 -17.24
C LEU A 430 -20.43 2.04 -18.73
N ASN A 431 -20.21 0.79 -19.14
CA ASN A 431 -20.32 0.38 -20.54
C ASN A 431 -21.80 0.26 -20.94
N LEU A 432 -22.27 1.23 -21.72
CA LEU A 432 -23.59 1.22 -22.34
C LEU A 432 -23.47 0.75 -23.79
N SER A 433 -23.85 -0.51 -24.04
CA SER A 433 -23.87 -1.09 -25.37
C SER A 433 -25.27 -1.54 -25.76
N VAL A 434 -25.65 -1.23 -27.00
CA VAL A 434 -26.89 -1.73 -27.61
C VAL A 434 -26.77 -3.23 -27.94
N LEU A 435 -25.56 -3.71 -28.21
CA LEU A 435 -25.30 -5.06 -28.72
C LEU A 435 -24.85 -6.06 -27.65
N HIS A 436 -24.29 -5.55 -26.55
CA HIS A 436 -23.69 -6.37 -25.51
C HIS A 436 -24.24 -5.89 -24.17
N ASP A 437 -24.60 -6.84 -23.31
CA ASP A 437 -25.05 -6.54 -21.95
C ASP A 437 -23.81 -6.35 -21.07
N SER A 438 -23.84 -5.33 -20.20
CA SER A 438 -22.80 -5.16 -19.17
C SER A 438 -22.90 -6.24 -18.07
N ALA A 439 -21.88 -6.33 -17.22
CA ALA A 439 -21.89 -7.23 -16.06
C ALA A 439 -23.08 -6.93 -15.14
N LEU A 440 -23.30 -5.64 -14.81
CA LEU A 440 -24.46 -5.18 -14.05
C LEU A 440 -25.80 -5.62 -14.67
N GLU A 441 -25.95 -5.46 -15.99
CA GLU A 441 -27.18 -5.89 -16.69
C GLU A 441 -27.42 -7.38 -16.57
N THR A 442 -26.38 -8.17 -16.81
CA THR A 442 -26.45 -9.62 -16.77
C THR A 442 -26.83 -10.12 -15.38
N GLU A 443 -26.26 -9.52 -14.33
CA GLU A 443 -26.55 -9.86 -12.94
C GLU A 443 -27.96 -9.46 -12.50
N LEU A 444 -28.40 -8.23 -12.84
CA LEU A 444 -29.76 -7.77 -12.55
C LEU A 444 -30.81 -8.67 -13.21
N LEU A 445 -30.65 -8.96 -14.50
CA LEU A 445 -31.57 -9.85 -15.23
C LEU A 445 -31.58 -11.25 -14.62
N SER A 446 -30.41 -11.79 -14.24
CA SER A 446 -30.33 -13.10 -13.59
C SER A 446 -31.07 -13.13 -12.25
N ALA A 447 -30.84 -12.13 -11.40
CA ALA A 447 -31.50 -12.01 -10.10
C ALA A 447 -33.02 -11.87 -10.24
N TRP A 448 -33.50 -11.08 -11.19
CA TRP A 448 -34.93 -10.91 -11.45
C TRP A 448 -35.58 -12.17 -12.00
N ALA A 449 -34.91 -12.91 -12.89
CA ALA A 449 -35.39 -14.21 -13.37
C ALA A 449 -35.54 -15.21 -12.21
N GLN A 450 -34.59 -15.25 -11.28
CA GLN A 450 -34.68 -16.07 -10.07
C GLN A 450 -35.85 -15.64 -9.16
N ALA A 451 -36.16 -14.34 -9.13
CA ALA A 451 -37.32 -13.79 -8.42
C ALA A 451 -38.65 -13.98 -9.16
N GLY A 452 -38.66 -14.66 -10.32
CA GLY A 452 -39.87 -14.98 -11.08
C GLY A 452 -40.32 -13.89 -12.08
N VAL A 453 -39.48 -12.89 -12.34
CA VAL A 453 -39.72 -11.87 -13.38
C VAL A 453 -39.42 -12.48 -14.76
N THR A 454 -40.29 -12.23 -15.74
CA THR A 454 -40.04 -12.64 -17.14
C THR A 454 -39.04 -11.70 -17.80
N ILE A 455 -37.84 -12.20 -18.15
CA ILE A 455 -36.72 -11.38 -18.65
C ILE A 455 -36.52 -11.40 -20.18
N ASP A 456 -37.36 -12.15 -20.90
CA ASP A 456 -37.28 -12.28 -22.37
C ASP A 456 -37.96 -11.11 -23.11
N SER A 457 -38.64 -10.22 -22.39
CA SER A 457 -39.23 -9.00 -22.97
C SER A 457 -38.14 -8.06 -23.48
N LEU A 458 -38.27 -7.65 -24.75
CA LEU A 458 -37.43 -6.62 -25.35
C LEU A 458 -37.67 -5.26 -24.67
N GLU A 459 -38.90 -4.98 -24.26
CA GLU A 459 -39.29 -3.77 -23.54
C GLU A 459 -38.59 -3.68 -22.18
N LEU A 460 -38.56 -4.77 -21.41
CA LEU A 460 -37.85 -4.81 -20.13
C LEU A 460 -36.35 -4.55 -20.31
N ARG A 461 -35.70 -5.26 -21.24
CA ARG A 461 -34.26 -5.10 -21.53
C ARG A 461 -33.93 -3.68 -22.00
N THR A 462 -34.78 -3.11 -22.85
CA THR A 462 -34.63 -1.72 -23.31
C THR A 462 -34.82 -0.75 -22.14
N SER A 463 -35.80 -1.00 -21.27
CA SER A 463 -36.05 -0.18 -20.07
C SER A 463 -34.88 -0.24 -19.08
N LEU A 464 -34.25 -1.41 -18.91
CA LEU A 464 -33.05 -1.58 -18.08
C LEU A 464 -31.89 -0.74 -18.63
N LYS A 465 -31.59 -0.83 -19.92
CA LYS A 465 -30.54 0.00 -20.55
C LYS A 465 -30.84 1.50 -20.35
N GLY A 466 -32.11 1.90 -20.46
CA GLY A 466 -32.55 3.26 -20.14
C GLY A 466 -32.31 3.67 -18.68
N ALA A 467 -32.58 2.78 -17.73
CA ALA A 467 -32.35 3.03 -16.30
C ALA A 467 -30.83 3.11 -15.96
N ILE A 468 -29.99 2.28 -16.58
CA ILE A 468 -28.53 2.36 -16.40
C ILE A 468 -27.97 3.63 -17.04
N ALA A 469 -28.49 4.06 -18.19
CA ALA A 469 -28.13 5.35 -18.77
C ALA A 469 -28.48 6.53 -17.84
N GLN A 470 -29.63 6.46 -17.17
CA GLN A 470 -30.00 7.44 -16.13
C GLN A 470 -29.06 7.38 -14.93
N LEU A 471 -28.68 6.19 -14.48
CA LEU A 471 -27.72 6.01 -13.39
C LEU A 471 -26.39 6.68 -13.73
N TYR A 472 -25.89 6.47 -14.95
CA TYR A 472 -24.65 7.07 -15.40
C TYR A 472 -24.75 8.59 -15.53
N GLN A 473 -25.89 9.12 -16.00
CA GLN A 473 -26.11 10.57 -16.02
C GLN A 473 -26.06 11.15 -14.59
N LEU A 474 -26.73 10.51 -13.63
CA LEU A 474 -26.68 10.92 -12.22
C LEU A 474 -25.25 10.90 -11.68
N TRP A 475 -24.48 9.85 -11.99
CA TRP A 475 -23.07 9.78 -11.62
C TRP A 475 -22.26 10.94 -12.18
N LEU A 476 -22.42 11.27 -13.47
CA LEU A 476 -21.69 12.38 -14.09
C LEU A 476 -22.06 13.74 -13.46
N GLU A 477 -23.30 13.92 -13.02
CA GLU A 477 -23.73 15.12 -12.27
C GLU A 477 -23.03 15.21 -10.90
N GLU A 478 -23.01 14.10 -10.13
CA GLU A 478 -22.31 14.02 -8.85
C GLU A 478 -20.79 14.18 -9.02
N TYR A 479 -20.20 13.52 -10.02
CA TYR A 479 -18.78 13.59 -10.33
C TYR A 479 -18.34 15.03 -10.64
N ASN A 480 -19.06 15.73 -11.52
CA ASN A 480 -18.75 17.11 -11.88
C ASN A 480 -18.93 18.10 -10.72
N SER A 481 -19.76 17.77 -9.72
CA SER A 481 -20.05 18.67 -8.61
C SER A 481 -19.21 18.42 -7.36
N LEU A 482 -18.81 17.17 -7.10
CA LEU A 482 -18.21 16.75 -5.83
C LEU A 482 -16.91 15.95 -5.96
N TYR A 483 -16.68 15.27 -7.09
CA TYR A 483 -15.58 14.30 -7.23
C TYR A 483 -14.54 14.69 -8.29
N LEU A 484 -14.61 15.87 -8.88
CA LEU A 484 -13.55 16.34 -9.77
C LEU A 484 -12.21 16.39 -9.01
N PRO A 485 -11.12 15.82 -9.56
CA PRO A 485 -9.79 15.84 -8.94
C PRO A 485 -9.12 17.21 -9.13
N THR A 486 -9.75 18.25 -8.59
CA THR A 486 -9.29 19.63 -8.66
C THR A 486 -9.19 20.24 -7.28
N LEU A 487 -8.09 20.96 -7.07
CA LEU A 487 -7.91 21.86 -5.94
C LEU A 487 -8.26 23.31 -6.33
N SER A 488 -8.51 23.57 -7.62
CA SER A 488 -8.96 24.86 -8.14
C SER A 488 -10.48 24.81 -8.32
N GLY A 489 -11.23 25.37 -7.39
CA GLY A 489 -12.69 25.40 -7.45
C GLY A 489 -13.38 25.24 -6.10
N LYS A 490 -14.63 24.79 -6.12
CA LYS A 490 -15.39 24.45 -4.92
C LYS A 490 -14.72 23.25 -4.23
N PRO A 491 -14.46 23.29 -2.92
CA PRO A 491 -13.94 22.15 -2.19
C PRO A 491 -14.88 20.94 -2.35
N GLY A 492 -14.32 19.82 -2.78
CA GLY A 492 -14.97 18.52 -2.86
C GLY A 492 -14.12 17.45 -2.17
N ILE A 493 -14.48 16.18 -2.33
CA ILE A 493 -13.83 15.07 -1.60
C ILE A 493 -12.32 15.01 -1.88
N PHE A 494 -11.89 15.33 -3.11
CA PHE A 494 -10.47 15.35 -3.47
C PHE A 494 -9.69 16.40 -2.67
N THR A 495 -10.30 17.56 -2.41
CA THR A 495 -9.67 18.60 -1.58
C THR A 495 -9.55 18.16 -0.12
N GLU A 496 -10.59 17.53 0.42
CA GLU A 496 -10.60 17.00 1.78
C GLU A 496 -9.53 15.92 1.96
N ILE A 497 -9.41 15.05 0.97
CA ILE A 497 -8.41 13.99 0.90
C ILE A 497 -6.98 14.54 0.91
N VAL A 498 -6.66 15.48 0.01
CA VAL A 498 -5.32 16.06 -0.06
C VAL A 498 -4.98 16.78 1.24
N ARG A 499 -5.98 17.44 1.85
CA ARG A 499 -5.82 18.12 3.13
C ARG A 499 -5.56 17.14 4.28
N ASN A 500 -6.36 16.07 4.40
CA ASN A 500 -6.17 15.04 5.42
C ASN A 500 -4.77 14.41 5.28
N LEU A 501 -4.37 14.07 4.06
CA LEU A 501 -3.05 13.52 3.79
C LEU A 501 -1.91 14.49 4.19
N LEU A 502 -2.06 15.78 3.89
CA LEU A 502 -1.12 16.81 4.35
C LEU A 502 -1.06 16.91 5.89
N GLN A 503 -2.21 16.85 6.56
CA GLN A 503 -2.30 16.91 8.01
C GLN A 503 -1.61 15.69 8.65
N LEU A 504 -1.88 14.51 8.13
CA LEU A 504 -1.23 13.27 8.54
C LEU A 504 0.29 13.35 8.37
N HIS A 505 0.78 13.74 7.19
CA HIS A 505 2.21 13.95 6.92
C HIS A 505 2.83 14.88 7.96
N ASN A 506 2.19 16.01 8.24
CA ASN A 506 2.68 16.96 9.24
C ASN A 506 2.76 16.38 10.65
N VAL A 507 1.73 15.64 11.08
CA VAL A 507 1.70 15.04 12.42
C VAL A 507 2.78 13.96 12.56
N VAL A 508 2.94 13.09 11.55
CA VAL A 508 3.99 12.06 11.55
C VAL A 508 5.38 12.69 11.53
N ASP A 509 5.62 13.66 10.62
CA ASP A 509 6.90 14.38 10.55
C ASP A 509 7.27 14.99 11.91
N GLN A 510 6.30 15.65 12.57
CA GLN A 510 6.51 16.32 13.84
C GLN A 510 6.74 15.34 15.00
N LEU A 511 5.96 14.25 15.10
CA LEU A 511 6.14 13.24 16.14
C LEU A 511 7.48 12.50 15.97
N TYR A 512 7.78 12.06 14.76
CA TYR A 512 8.95 11.22 14.48
C TYR A 512 10.28 11.96 14.74
N THR A 513 10.32 13.26 14.42
CA THR A 513 11.51 14.10 14.56
C THR A 513 11.61 14.84 15.90
N ASP A 514 10.70 14.59 16.84
CA ASP A 514 10.75 15.20 18.17
C ASP A 514 11.93 14.64 18.99
N ALA A 515 12.99 15.44 19.09
CA ALA A 515 14.21 15.08 19.79
C ALA A 515 14.01 14.78 21.29
N THR A 516 12.92 15.28 21.91
CA THR A 516 12.63 15.01 23.33
C THR A 516 12.09 13.61 23.57
N LEU A 517 11.55 12.97 22.52
CA LEU A 517 10.96 11.64 22.56
C LEU A 517 11.93 10.57 22.02
N ALA A 518 12.90 11.00 21.20
CA ALA A 518 13.89 10.12 20.55
C ALA A 518 15.05 9.64 21.46
N SER A 519 15.14 10.10 22.71
CA SER A 519 16.24 9.74 23.63
C SER A 519 16.08 8.36 24.25
N ASP A 520 17.20 7.64 24.44
CA ASP A 520 17.40 6.31 25.06
C ASP A 520 16.26 5.83 26.00
N GLN A 521 15.24 5.22 25.41
CA GLN A 521 14.10 4.62 26.11
C GLN A 521 14.09 3.10 25.90
N GLN A 522 13.57 2.36 26.89
CA GLN A 522 13.41 0.90 26.81
C GLN A 522 12.49 0.43 25.66
N VAL A 523 11.64 1.33 25.17
CA VAL A 523 10.71 1.13 24.07
C VAL A 523 11.12 2.08 22.93
N PRO A 524 11.33 1.61 21.69
CA PRO A 524 11.62 2.48 20.55
C PRO A 524 10.37 3.26 20.13
N PHE A 525 10.33 4.54 20.50
CA PHE A 525 9.22 5.45 20.19
C PHE A 525 8.87 5.50 18.70
N GLN A 526 9.88 5.63 17.84
CA GLN A 526 9.70 5.71 16.39
C GLN A 526 9.05 4.45 15.82
N ASP A 527 9.54 3.27 16.19
CA ASP A 527 9.00 2.00 15.67
C ASP A 527 7.56 1.78 16.17
N LEU A 528 7.28 2.16 17.43
CA LEU A 528 5.94 2.09 17.98
C LEU A 528 4.97 3.05 17.27
N LEU A 529 5.43 4.24 16.87
CA LEU A 529 4.63 5.17 16.07
C LEU A 529 4.22 4.55 14.74
N LEU A 530 5.15 3.90 14.04
CA LEU A 530 4.86 3.24 12.75
C LEU A 530 3.88 2.08 12.91
N LEU A 531 4.10 1.23 13.92
CA LEU A 531 3.17 0.15 14.24
C LEU A 531 1.80 0.69 14.62
N PHE A 532 1.71 1.78 15.38
CA PHE A 532 0.43 2.39 15.74
C PHE A 532 -0.35 2.90 14.54
N ILE A 533 0.30 3.61 13.62
CA ILE A 533 -0.35 4.06 12.37
C ILE A 533 -0.92 2.84 11.62
N ALA A 534 -0.10 1.80 11.43
CA ALA A 534 -0.53 0.62 10.68
C ALA A 534 -1.65 -0.16 11.39
N THR A 535 -1.55 -0.38 12.71
CA THR A 535 -2.58 -1.10 13.47
C THR A 535 -3.89 -0.32 13.53
N TYR A 536 -3.83 1.00 13.76
CA TYR A 536 -5.01 1.84 13.85
C TYR A 536 -5.72 2.00 12.51
N CYS A 537 -5.03 1.94 11.37
CA CYS A 537 -5.70 1.97 10.07
C CYS A 537 -6.22 0.60 9.62
N SER A 538 -5.66 -0.49 10.17
CA SER A 538 -6.02 -1.86 9.78
C SER A 538 -7.28 -2.40 10.47
N SER A 539 -7.84 -1.70 11.46
CA SER A 539 -9.06 -2.15 12.16
C SER A 539 -10.34 -1.93 11.34
N ASP A 540 -10.46 -0.76 10.72
CA ASP A 540 -11.54 -0.34 9.81
C ASP A 540 -10.99 0.72 8.85
N CYS A 541 -10.28 0.27 7.81
CA CYS A 541 -9.64 1.14 6.83
C CYS A 541 -10.62 2.10 6.12
N TYR A 542 -11.92 1.78 6.10
CA TYR A 542 -12.97 2.61 5.50
C TYR A 542 -13.30 3.84 6.35
N ALA A 543 -13.41 3.67 7.67
CA ALA A 543 -13.78 4.74 8.59
C ALA A 543 -12.56 5.50 9.14
N GLU A 544 -11.47 4.79 9.43
CA GLU A 544 -10.39 5.30 10.27
C GLU A 544 -9.40 6.19 9.53
N PHE A 545 -9.29 6.06 8.19
CA PHE A 545 -8.47 6.94 7.37
C PHE A 545 -8.80 8.42 7.61
N TRP A 546 -10.07 8.76 7.75
CA TRP A 546 -10.51 10.15 7.93
C TRP A 546 -10.12 10.75 9.28
N THR A 547 -9.59 9.92 10.19
CA THR A 547 -9.34 10.28 11.58
C THR A 547 -7.95 9.89 12.08
N VAL A 548 -7.12 9.24 11.27
CA VAL A 548 -5.78 8.76 11.71
C VAL A 548 -4.88 9.91 12.16
N ASP A 549 -4.93 11.04 11.47
CA ASP A 549 -4.22 12.26 11.83
C ASP A 549 -4.64 12.80 13.21
N ASN A 550 -5.95 12.81 13.49
CA ASN A 550 -6.52 13.18 14.77
C ASN A 550 -6.15 12.17 15.86
N ALA A 551 -6.22 10.87 15.55
CA ALA A 551 -5.86 9.82 16.49
C ALA A 551 -4.39 9.93 16.94
N LEU A 552 -3.49 10.20 15.98
CA LEU A 552 -2.08 10.46 16.24
C LEU A 552 -1.86 11.73 17.07
N ALA A 553 -2.46 12.84 16.64
CA ALA A 553 -2.25 14.14 17.27
C ALA A 553 -2.81 14.18 18.70
N ASP A 554 -4.00 13.63 18.93
CA ASP A 554 -4.72 13.76 20.20
C ASP A 554 -4.33 12.68 21.22
N TYR A 555 -3.95 11.48 20.78
CA TYR A 555 -3.90 10.32 21.69
C TYR A 555 -2.60 9.51 21.68
N PHE A 556 -1.75 9.58 20.65
CA PHE A 556 -0.52 8.78 20.63
C PHE A 556 0.42 9.11 21.80
N LEU A 557 0.67 10.40 22.06
CA LEU A 557 1.49 10.83 23.19
C LEU A 557 0.87 10.51 24.57
N PRO A 558 -0.43 10.77 24.82
CA PRO A 558 -1.08 10.31 26.04
C PRO A 558 -0.92 8.80 26.30
N CYS A 559 -1.10 7.95 25.28
CA CYS A 559 -0.87 6.51 25.38
C CYS A 559 0.61 6.18 25.67
N TRP A 560 1.53 6.87 24.98
CA TRP A 560 2.96 6.74 25.22
C TRP A 560 3.34 7.05 26.67
N TYR A 561 2.88 8.18 27.22
CA TYR A 561 3.15 8.53 28.61
C TYR A 561 2.62 7.49 29.58
N GLN A 562 1.42 6.95 29.35
CA GLN A 562 0.89 5.86 30.16
C GLN A 562 1.81 4.62 30.11
N LEU A 563 2.28 4.23 28.92
CA LEU A 563 3.18 3.09 28.76
C LEU A 563 4.48 3.27 29.55
N THR A 564 5.06 4.48 29.54
CA THR A 564 6.32 4.75 30.26
C THR A 564 6.21 4.72 31.78
N LEU A 565 4.99 4.72 32.33
CA LEU A 565 4.75 4.58 33.77
C LEU A 565 4.69 3.11 34.23
N LEU A 566 4.68 2.15 33.30
CA LEU A 566 4.65 0.70 33.55
C LEU A 566 6.07 0.11 33.56
#